data_AF-A0A1H3WX18-F1
#
_entry.id   AF-A0A1H3WX18-F1
#
_cell.length_a   1.000
_cell.length_b   1.000
_cell.length_c   1.000
_cell.angle_alpha   90.00
_cell.angle_beta   90.00
_cell.angle_gamma   90.00
#
_symmetry.space_group_name_H-M   'P 1'
#
loop_
_entity.id
_entity.type
_entity.pdbx_description
1 polymer ?
#
loop_
_entity_poly.entity_id
_entity_poly.type
_entity_poly.pdbx_seq_one_letter_code
_entity_poly.pdbx_strand_id
1 'polypeptide(L)'
;MKPSQFIETYLRIDEDNDYVLEQLPCPFLADDNYCLIYDVRPKACAEFPHTDRKKFHQINNLTLKNTEICPAAYQIVEKMMERLKR
;
A
#
# COMPACT_ATOMS: atom_id res chain seq x y z
N MET A 1 -6.79 -11.11 -17.77
CA MET A 1 -5.80 -10.15 -18.29
C MET A 1 -4.41 -10.66 -17.97
N LYS A 2 -3.43 -10.53 -18.86
CA LYS A 2 -2.03 -10.89 -18.54
C LYS A 2 -1.41 -9.82 -17.64
N PRO A 3 -0.50 -10.15 -16.69
CA PRO A 3 0.11 -9.16 -15.81
C PRO A 3 0.78 -7.99 -16.54
N SER A 4 1.42 -8.24 -17.69
CA SER A 4 2.06 -7.19 -18.49
C SER A 4 1.07 -6.14 -19.00
N GLN A 5 -0.11 -6.57 -19.45
CA GLN A 5 -1.16 -5.66 -19.92
C GLN A 5 -1.73 -4.84 -18.75
N PHE A 6 -1.83 -5.43 -17.56
CA PHE A 6 -2.28 -4.70 -16.38
C PHE A 6 -1.30 -3.58 -16.01
N ILE A 7 -0.01 -3.88 -16.02
CA ILE A 7 1.04 -2.88 -15.76
C ILE A 7 0.96 -1.75 -16.78
N GLU A 8 0.92 -2.07 -18.08
CA GLU A 8 0.86 -1.08 -19.15
C GLU A 8 -0.41 -0.22 -19.13
N THR A 9 -1.54 -0.77 -18.67
CA THR A 9 -2.84 -0.06 -18.70
C THR A 9 -3.10 0.77 -17.44
N TYR A 10 -2.58 0.36 -16.28
CA TYR A 10 -2.99 0.91 -14.98
C TYR A 10 -1.84 1.45 -14.14
N LEU A 11 -0.59 1.12 -14.45
CA LEU A 11 0.57 1.45 -13.64
C LEU A 11 1.59 2.27 -14.41
N ARG A 12 2.29 3.14 -13.69
CA ARG A 12 3.50 3.82 -14.16
C ARG A 12 4.60 3.70 -13.12
N ILE A 13 5.84 3.98 -13.52
CA ILE A 13 6.98 4.06 -12.60
C ILE A 13 7.11 5.52 -12.13
N ASP A 14 7.22 5.73 -10.83
CA ASP A 14 7.44 7.06 -10.23
C ASP A 14 8.94 7.41 -10.08
N GLU A 15 9.22 8.57 -9.48
CA GLU A 15 10.58 9.04 -9.19
C GLU A 15 11.40 8.12 -8.26
N ASP A 16 10.74 7.32 -7.43
CA ASP A 16 11.36 6.37 -6.50
C ASP A 16 11.57 4.98 -7.17
N ASN A 17 11.26 4.85 -8.47
CA ASN A 17 11.22 3.61 -9.26
C ASN A 17 10.18 2.59 -8.80
N ASP A 18 9.09 3.03 -8.17
CA ASP A 18 7.99 2.19 -7.72
C ASP A 18 6.83 2.19 -8.74
N TYR A 19 6.14 1.05 -8.85
CA TYR A 19 4.91 0.97 -9.63
C TYR A 19 3.75 1.63 -8.88
N VAL A 20 3.27 2.75 -9.40
CA VAL A 20 2.14 3.50 -8.87
C VAL A 20 0.98 3.52 -9.86
N LEU A 21 -0.24 3.76 -9.37
CA LEU A 21 -1.42 3.90 -10.22
C LEU A 21 -1.26 5.11 -11.15
N GLU A 22 -1.59 4.91 -12.42
CA GLU A 22 -1.57 5.99 -13.41
C GLU A 22 -2.68 7.02 -13.15
N GLN A 23 -3.86 6.56 -12.71
CA GLN A 23 -5.02 7.40 -12.43
C GLN A 23 -5.49 7.24 -10.99
N LEU A 24 -5.86 8.37 -10.38
CA LEU A 24 -6.46 8.45 -9.05
C LEU A 24 -7.84 9.11 -9.15
N PRO A 25 -8.88 8.58 -8.45
CA PRO A 25 -8.85 7.39 -7.60
C PRO A 25 -8.63 6.09 -8.41
N CYS A 26 -8.26 5.00 -7.72
CA CYS A 26 -8.02 3.70 -8.36
C CYS A 26 -9.24 3.29 -9.22
N PRO A 27 -9.05 2.88 -10.49
CA PRO A 27 -10.16 2.54 -11.39
C PRO A 27 -10.95 1.30 -10.96
N PHE A 28 -10.42 0.53 -10.01
CA PHE A 28 -11.08 -0.63 -9.43
C PHE A 28 -11.76 -0.33 -8.09
N LEU A 29 -11.75 0.92 -7.62
CA LEU A 29 -12.42 1.32 -6.39
C LEU A 29 -13.87 1.70 -6.73
N ALA A 30 -14.83 1.01 -6.12
CA ALA A 30 -16.24 1.31 -6.22
C ALA A 30 -16.65 2.42 -5.24
N ASP A 31 -17.89 2.93 -5.39
CA ASP A 31 -18.41 4.04 -4.59
C ASP A 31 -18.54 3.73 -3.09
N ASP A 32 -18.62 2.43 -2.74
CA ASP A 32 -18.66 1.94 -1.36
C ASP A 32 -17.26 1.65 -0.78
N ASN A 33 -16.19 2.05 -1.49
CA ASN A 33 -14.78 1.74 -1.22
C ASN A 33 -14.42 0.25 -1.39
N TYR A 34 -15.29 -0.56 -2.00
CA TYR A 34 -14.95 -1.93 -2.32
C TYR A 34 -14.02 -2.00 -3.53
N CYS A 35 -13.03 -2.90 -3.49
CA CYS A 35 -12.17 -3.15 -4.64
C CYS A 35 -12.84 -4.19 -5.56
N LEU A 36 -13.19 -3.78 -6.78
CA LEU A 36 -13.86 -4.62 -7.77
C LEU A 36 -13.06 -5.88 -8.16
N ILE A 37 -11.74 -5.86 -7.97
CA ILE A 37 -10.84 -6.99 -8.22
C ILE A 37 -10.30 -7.60 -6.92
N TYR A 38 -11.05 -7.52 -5.81
CA TYR A 38 -10.58 -7.89 -4.48
C TYR A 38 -9.82 -9.23 -4.48
N ASP A 39 -10.41 -10.29 -5.02
CA ASP A 39 -9.84 -11.66 -4.96
C ASP A 39 -8.54 -11.83 -5.75
N VAL A 40 -8.28 -10.96 -6.73
CA VAL A 40 -7.11 -11.04 -7.63
C VAL A 40 -6.25 -9.79 -7.57
N ARG A 41 -6.46 -8.93 -6.57
CA ARG A 41 -5.72 -7.68 -6.42
C ARG A 41 -4.22 -7.96 -6.20
N PRO A 42 -3.32 -7.07 -6.66
CA PRO A 42 -1.89 -7.24 -6.47
C PRO A 42 -1.53 -7.39 -4.99
N LYS A 43 -0.46 -8.15 -4.72
CA LYS A 43 0.05 -8.38 -3.36
C LYS A 43 0.29 -7.07 -2.59
N ALA A 44 0.78 -6.03 -3.28
CA ALA A 44 0.96 -4.73 -2.66
C ALA A 44 -0.36 -4.16 -2.11
N CYS A 45 -1.44 -4.18 -2.90
CA CYS A 45 -2.76 -3.74 -2.46
C CYS A 45 -3.35 -4.65 -1.36
N ALA A 46 -3.07 -5.95 -1.41
CA ALA A 46 -3.58 -6.91 -0.43
C ALA A 46 -2.92 -6.79 0.95
N GLU A 47 -1.63 -6.44 0.98
CA GLU A 47 -0.86 -6.35 2.22
C GLU A 47 -0.82 -4.94 2.82
N PHE A 48 -1.36 -3.92 2.15
CA PHE A 48 -1.39 -2.54 2.67
C PHE A 48 -2.04 -2.49 4.07
N PRO A 49 -1.42 -1.83 5.09
CA PRO A 49 -0.29 -0.89 5.03
C PRO A 49 1.10 -1.52 5.18
N HIS A 50 1.26 -2.79 4.81
CA HIS A 50 2.51 -3.57 4.77
C HIS A 50 3.15 -3.85 6.13
N THR A 51 2.37 -3.81 7.20
CA THR A 51 2.85 -4.01 8.57
C THR A 51 2.99 -5.48 8.96
N ASP A 52 2.24 -6.39 8.32
CA ASP A 52 2.35 -7.85 8.54
C ASP A 52 3.40 -8.48 7.62
N ARG A 53 4.68 -8.15 7.85
CA ARG A 53 5.81 -8.63 7.04
C ARG A 53 6.96 -9.09 7.92
N LYS A 54 7.52 -10.27 7.62
CA LYS A 54 8.69 -10.84 8.36
C LYS A 54 9.88 -9.87 8.47
N LYS A 55 10.15 -9.08 7.43
CA LYS A 55 11.23 -8.09 7.37
C LYS A 55 10.69 -6.67 7.28
N PHE A 56 9.66 -6.37 8.06
CA PHE A 56 9.02 -5.05 8.12
C PHE A 56 10.01 -3.88 8.25
N HIS A 57 11.07 -4.05 9.05
CA HIS A 57 12.10 -3.02 9.25
C HIS A 57 12.79 -2.56 7.95
N GLN A 58 12.77 -3.37 6.88
CA GLN A 58 13.37 -2.99 5.59
C GLN A 58 12.58 -1.90 4.85
N ILE A 59 11.33 -1.67 5.22
CA ILE A 59 10.45 -0.66 4.60
C ILE A 59 10.10 0.46 5.58
N ASN A 60 10.90 0.68 6.62
CA ASN A 60 10.63 1.72 7.62
C ASN A 60 10.38 3.10 7.00
N ASN A 61 11.13 3.47 5.95
CA ASN A 61 10.92 4.74 5.26
C ASN A 61 9.52 4.84 4.65
N LEU A 62 9.05 3.77 4.00
CA LEU A 62 7.70 3.69 3.44
C LEU A 62 6.65 3.70 4.56
N THR A 63 6.84 2.94 5.63
CA THR A 63 5.93 2.93 6.77
C THR A 63 5.78 4.33 7.37
N LEU A 64 6.90 5.03 7.58
CA LEU A 64 6.90 6.40 8.11
C LEU A 64 6.16 7.36 7.18
N LYS A 65 6.47 7.36 5.87
CA LYS A 65 5.70 8.13 4.87
C LYS A 65 4.20 7.81 4.95
N ASN A 66 3.84 6.54 5.05
CA ASN A 66 2.43 6.11 5.13
C ASN A 66 1.73 6.58 6.41
N THR A 67 2.44 6.88 7.50
CA THR A 67 1.81 7.44 8.71
C THR A 67 1.25 8.85 8.50
N GLU A 68 1.76 9.60 7.53
CA GLU A 68 1.29 10.94 7.20
C GLU A 68 -0.09 10.92 6.53
N ILE A 69 -0.44 9.80 5.88
CA ILE A 69 -1.62 9.67 5.03
C ILE A 69 -2.65 8.70 5.64
N CYS A 70 -2.18 7.61 6.27
CA CYS A 70 -3.03 6.51 6.72
C CYS A 70 -3.14 6.46 8.26
N PRO A 71 -4.34 6.68 8.83
CA PRO A 71 -4.57 6.58 10.28
C PRO A 71 -4.22 5.20 10.86
N ALA A 72 -4.43 4.12 10.09
CA ALA A 72 -4.09 2.77 10.53
C ALA A 72 -2.57 2.58 10.67
N ALA A 73 -1.79 3.05 9.70
CA ALA A 73 -0.33 3.00 9.77
C ALA A 73 0.19 3.80 10.98
N TYR A 74 -0.34 5.01 11.19
CA TYR A 74 0.00 5.85 12.35
C TYR A 74 -0.28 5.13 13.67
N GLN A 75 -1.50 4.61 13.87
CA GLN A 75 -1.86 3.92 15.11
C GLN A 75 -1.01 2.67 15.40
N ILE A 76 -0.61 1.94 14.36
CA ILE A 76 0.27 0.78 14.51
C ILE A 76 1.63 1.23 15.04
N VAL A 77 2.23 2.26 14.45
CA VAL A 77 3.54 2.79 14.87
C VAL A 77 3.47 3.37 16.28
N GLU A 78 2.44 4.13 16.64
CA GLU A 78 2.28 4.67 18.00
C GLU A 78 2.24 3.55 19.06
N LYS A 79 1.45 2.49 18.83
CA LYS A 79 1.41 1.33 19.72
C LYS A 79 2.74 0.58 19.81
N MET A 80 3.54 0.58 18.74
CA MET A 80 4.90 0.03 18.80
C MET A 80 5.78 0.91 19.69
N MET A 81 5.73 2.22 19.52
CA MET A 81 6.52 3.20 20.30
C MET A 81 6.19 3.13 21.79
N GLU A 82 4.92 3.03 22.17
CA GLU A 82 4.49 2.85 23.56
C GLU A 82 5.14 1.63 24.22
N ARG A 83 5.30 0.53 23.48
CA ARG A 83 5.94 -0.70 23.99
C ARG A 83 7.44 -0.57 24.17
N LEU A 84 8.08 0.36 23.45
CA LEU A 84 9.52 0.60 23.50
C LEU A 84 9.92 1.59 24.60
N LYS A 85 9.01 2.46 25.06
CA LYS A 85 9.24 3.42 26.16
C LYS A 85 9.36 2.77 27.55
N ARG A 86 9.77 1.50 27.63
CA ARG A 86 9.98 0.77 28.88
C ARG A 86 11.27 1.17 29.57
#